data_AF-A0A1F4PHE3-F1
#
_entry.id   AF-A0A1F4PHE3-F1
#
_cell.length_a   1.000
_cell.length_b   1.000
_cell.length_c   1.000
_cell.angle_alpha   90.00
_cell.angle_beta   90.00
_cell.angle_gamma   90.00
#
_symmetry.space_group_name_H-M   'P 1'
#
loop_
_entity.id
_entity.type
_entity.pdbx_description
1 polymer ?
#
loop_
_entity_poly.entity_id
_entity_poly.type
_entity_poly.pdbx_seq_one_letter_code
_entity_poly.pdbx_strand_id
1 'polypeptide(L)'
;MFDYSYKALPEKVVVTVSSIGIPEDWQKKILIKLNQQGEKYGFSVACVKGNEDFNSQKNGELNLLICKIGTPYKEDIVEKLSSYLKRYQVISLAFTYSSFNEMMKYREHIEMIKRKFDDKINFLRPDSVNENNMYYVSDEKILDNAVCDSVRVKYQPKNLNRTIVELGYNQFIKDFFIMSSTLYEKWNLYHRSSTDGYFAIRSNNGFFITATKTNKVNLDFIRISFVHSYDEKNNVLEFSGEYLPSSDAVEASIVFKNLPNVSSIIHTHASDLFTRNISFSDRVLVPRLPYGEPDLGYAIVKALNAVSDGFIIMDNHGEIFANYESTSHSFLEHKISFQCLKSLGDNISKVRIS
;
A
#
# COMPACT_ATOMS: atom_id res chain seq x y z
N MET A 1 12.00 14.00 -1.60
CA MET A 1 10.84 13.13 -1.82
C MET A 1 10.94 12.61 -3.25
N PHE A 2 10.64 11.34 -3.52
CA PHE A 2 10.73 10.80 -4.88
C PHE A 2 9.71 11.46 -5.80
N ASP A 3 10.09 11.71 -7.06
CA ASP A 3 9.20 12.30 -8.06
C ASP A 3 8.35 11.20 -8.71
N TYR A 4 7.05 11.21 -8.44
CA TYR A 4 6.08 10.24 -8.98
C TYR A 4 5.37 10.75 -10.24
N SER A 5 5.93 11.75 -10.93
CA SER A 5 5.46 12.16 -12.27
C SER A 5 5.85 11.18 -13.37
N TYR A 6 6.86 10.33 -13.12
CA TYR A 6 7.33 9.30 -14.06
C TYR A 6 7.72 8.01 -13.34
N LYS A 7 7.79 6.91 -14.09
CA LYS A 7 8.30 5.64 -13.57
C LYS A 7 9.83 5.68 -13.60
N ALA A 8 10.43 5.43 -12.45
CA ALA A 8 11.88 5.40 -12.30
C ALA A 8 12.52 4.42 -13.30
N LEU A 9 13.69 4.78 -13.84
CA LEU A 9 14.49 3.83 -14.61
C LEU A 9 15.18 2.83 -13.66
N PRO A 10 15.38 1.57 -14.06
CA PRO A 10 15.92 0.53 -13.19
C PRO A 10 17.27 0.88 -12.54
N GLU A 11 18.15 1.56 -13.26
CA GLU A 11 19.47 1.98 -12.80
C GLU A 11 19.42 3.09 -11.74
N LYS A 12 18.28 3.79 -11.62
CA LYS A 12 18.06 4.86 -10.64
C LYS A 12 17.53 4.32 -9.31
N VAL A 13 17.13 3.06 -9.26
CA VAL A 13 16.50 2.43 -8.09
C VAL A 13 17.34 1.26 -7.60
N VAL A 14 17.79 1.32 -6.36
CA VAL A 14 18.59 0.28 -5.70
C VAL A 14 17.84 -0.21 -4.47
N VAL A 15 17.57 -1.52 -4.42
CA VAL A 15 17.08 -2.21 -3.23
C VAL A 15 18.25 -2.97 -2.61
N THR A 16 18.72 -2.48 -1.47
CA THR A 16 19.75 -3.11 -0.66
C THR A 16 19.13 -4.03 0.37
N VAL A 17 19.57 -5.29 0.43
CA VAL A 17 19.15 -6.24 1.45
C VAL A 17 20.30 -6.64 2.36
N SER A 18 19.99 -6.70 3.65
CA SER A 18 20.91 -7.17 4.68
C SER A 18 20.17 -7.98 5.74
N SER A 19 20.92 -8.62 6.63
CA SER A 19 20.35 -9.27 7.79
C SER A 19 21.29 -9.27 8.99
N ILE A 20 20.70 -9.22 10.18
CA ILE A 20 21.39 -9.24 11.47
C ILE A 20 20.91 -10.47 12.25
N GLY A 21 21.82 -11.38 12.60
CA GLY A 21 21.48 -12.60 13.34
C GLY A 21 20.62 -13.61 12.56
N ILE A 22 20.66 -13.56 11.22
CA ILE A 22 20.00 -14.52 10.32
C ILE A 22 21.09 -15.26 9.52
N PRO A 23 20.94 -16.58 9.25
CA PRO A 23 21.90 -17.33 8.44
C PRO A 23 22.11 -16.75 7.04
N GLU A 24 23.35 -16.77 6.54
CA GLU A 24 23.70 -16.26 5.20
C GLU A 24 22.94 -16.93 4.06
N ASP A 25 22.55 -18.20 4.24
CA ASP A 25 21.82 -18.94 3.21
C ASP A 25 20.43 -18.36 2.95
N TRP A 26 19.82 -17.69 3.93
CA TRP A 26 18.60 -16.92 3.69
C TRP A 26 18.86 -15.74 2.75
N GLN A 27 19.97 -14.99 2.97
CA GLN A 27 20.33 -13.86 2.11
C GLN A 27 20.53 -14.32 0.65
N LYS A 28 21.23 -15.43 0.42
CA LYS A 28 21.42 -15.97 -0.94
C LYS A 28 20.08 -16.29 -1.61
N LYS A 29 19.15 -16.94 -0.89
CA LYS A 29 17.82 -17.30 -1.41
C LYS A 29 16.99 -16.06 -1.73
N ILE A 30 16.92 -15.08 -0.83
CA ILE A 30 16.09 -13.89 -1.05
C ILE A 30 16.66 -13.01 -2.16
N LEU A 31 18.00 -12.95 -2.33
CA LEU A 31 18.62 -12.20 -3.42
C LEU A 31 18.22 -12.73 -4.79
N ILE A 32 18.12 -14.04 -4.97
CA ILE A 32 17.67 -14.62 -6.24
C ILE A 32 16.25 -14.13 -6.55
N LYS A 33 15.33 -14.26 -5.58
CA LYS A 33 13.94 -13.80 -5.73
C LYS A 33 13.85 -12.30 -5.98
N LEU A 34 14.66 -11.48 -5.29
CA LEU A 34 14.67 -10.03 -5.46
C LEU A 34 15.22 -9.62 -6.82
N ASN A 35 16.26 -10.29 -7.34
CA ASN A 35 16.76 -10.00 -8.68
C ASN A 35 15.69 -10.26 -9.74
N GLN A 36 14.93 -11.36 -9.62
CA GLN A 36 13.78 -11.63 -10.50
C GLN A 36 12.71 -10.53 -10.42
N GLN A 37 12.41 -10.03 -9.22
CA GLN A 37 11.49 -8.89 -9.04
C GLN A 37 12.06 -7.58 -9.61
N GLY A 38 13.37 -7.37 -9.47
CA GLY A 38 14.09 -6.22 -10.00
C GLY A 38 14.08 -6.17 -11.52
N GLU A 39 14.31 -7.32 -12.17
CA GLU A 39 14.16 -7.49 -13.62
C GLU A 39 12.72 -7.24 -14.08
N LYS A 40 11.74 -7.78 -13.34
CA LYS A 40 10.31 -7.65 -13.68
C LYS A 40 9.81 -6.20 -13.56
N TYR A 41 10.18 -5.51 -12.48
CA TYR A 41 9.56 -4.22 -12.12
C TYR A 41 10.46 -2.99 -12.26
N GLY A 42 11.75 -3.20 -12.53
CA GLY A 42 12.68 -2.14 -12.85
C GLY A 42 13.39 -1.55 -11.64
N PHE A 43 14.13 -2.38 -10.90
CA PHE A 43 15.10 -1.93 -9.91
C PHE A 43 16.30 -2.88 -9.85
N SER A 44 17.43 -2.36 -9.39
CA SER A 44 18.62 -3.16 -9.13
C SER A 44 18.67 -3.63 -7.68
N VAL A 45 19.31 -4.77 -7.44
CA VAL A 45 19.44 -5.34 -6.09
C VAL A 45 20.90 -5.33 -5.66
N ALA A 46 21.12 -4.97 -4.41
CA ALA A 46 22.43 -5.01 -3.77
C ALA A 46 22.35 -5.76 -2.44
N CYS A 47 23.48 -6.30 -1.97
CA CYS A 47 23.55 -7.02 -0.71
C CYS A 47 24.69 -6.47 0.16
N VAL A 48 24.44 -6.33 1.47
CA VAL A 48 25.47 -6.04 2.47
C VAL A 48 25.51 -7.20 3.45
N LYS A 49 26.69 -7.82 3.62
CA LYS A 49 26.85 -8.99 4.49
C LYS A 49 27.11 -8.56 5.94
N GLY A 50 26.37 -9.15 6.88
CA GLY A 50 26.63 -9.01 8.32
C GLY A 50 26.75 -7.56 8.80
N ASN A 51 27.91 -7.23 9.39
CA ASN A 51 28.25 -5.91 9.93
C ASN A 51 29.09 -5.06 8.95
N GLU A 52 29.19 -5.44 7.68
CA GLU A 52 29.90 -4.65 6.68
C GLU A 52 29.33 -3.23 6.60
N ASP A 53 30.22 -2.28 6.26
CA ASP A 53 29.82 -0.89 6.15
C ASP A 53 28.89 -0.69 4.95
N PHE A 54 27.65 -0.28 5.25
CA PHE A 54 26.63 0.08 4.26
C PHE A 54 27.07 1.27 3.36
N ASN A 55 28.21 1.90 3.64
CA ASN A 55 28.79 2.98 2.84
C ASN A 55 29.41 2.55 1.49
N SER A 56 29.63 1.25 1.23
CA SER A 56 30.36 0.77 0.05
C SER A 56 29.56 0.62 -1.25
N GLN A 57 28.24 0.87 -1.25
CA GLN A 57 27.39 0.49 -2.38
C GLN A 57 27.26 1.54 -3.50
N LYS A 58 26.58 1.17 -4.60
CA LYS A 58 26.24 2.08 -5.71
C LYS A 58 25.34 3.23 -5.24
N ASN A 59 25.49 4.40 -5.87
CA ASN A 59 24.62 5.55 -5.68
C ASN A 59 23.45 5.46 -6.67
N GLY A 60 22.26 5.06 -6.19
CA GLY A 60 20.99 5.26 -6.91
C GLY A 60 20.34 6.59 -6.53
N GLU A 61 19.43 7.09 -7.37
CA GLU A 61 18.57 8.23 -7.04
C GLU A 61 17.52 7.87 -5.96
N LEU A 62 17.14 6.59 -5.90
CA LEU A 62 16.37 5.99 -4.81
C LEU A 62 17.10 4.74 -4.30
N ASN A 63 17.42 4.74 -3.01
CA ASN A 63 18.03 3.63 -2.28
C ASN A 63 17.09 3.21 -1.14
N LEU A 64 16.59 1.98 -1.23
CA LEU A 64 15.80 1.33 -0.18
C LEU A 64 16.71 0.33 0.53
N LEU A 65 16.77 0.37 1.86
CA LEU A 65 17.37 -0.70 2.66
C LEU A 65 16.27 -1.58 3.25
N ILE A 66 16.36 -2.90 3.08
CA ILE A 66 15.54 -3.88 3.81
C ILE A 66 16.46 -4.72 4.68
N CYS A 67 16.22 -4.71 5.99
CA CYS A 67 17.01 -5.46 6.95
C CYS A 67 16.14 -6.47 7.72
N LYS A 68 16.46 -7.76 7.60
CA LYS A 68 15.84 -8.83 8.39
C LYS A 68 16.65 -9.10 9.65
N ILE A 69 15.98 -9.04 10.81
CA ILE A 69 16.61 -9.05 12.13
C ILE A 69 16.10 -10.27 12.90
N GLY A 70 17.03 -11.16 13.27
CA GLY A 70 16.75 -12.43 13.95
C GLY A 70 16.43 -12.31 15.44
N THR A 71 16.25 -11.10 15.94
CA THR A 71 15.89 -10.83 17.34
C THR A 71 14.62 -9.98 17.40
N PRO A 72 13.98 -9.90 18.58
CA PRO A 72 12.95 -8.90 18.86
C PRO A 72 13.47 -7.48 18.67
N TYR A 73 12.54 -6.53 18.68
CA TYR A 73 12.84 -5.10 18.62
C TYR A 73 13.94 -4.72 19.63
N LYS A 74 14.95 -3.98 19.16
CA LYS A 74 15.97 -3.36 20.01
C LYS A 74 16.29 -1.96 19.49
N GLU A 75 16.30 -1.00 20.40
CA GLU A 75 16.50 0.42 20.08
C GLU A 75 17.89 0.71 19.51
N ASP A 76 18.94 0.07 20.03
CA ASP A 76 20.32 0.20 19.56
C ASP A 76 20.48 -0.20 18.08
N ILE A 77 19.78 -1.25 17.64
CA ILE A 77 19.76 -1.67 16.22
C ILE A 77 19.08 -0.59 15.36
N VAL A 78 17.96 -0.05 15.83
CA VAL A 78 17.22 1.00 15.09
C VAL A 78 18.04 2.27 15.00
N GLU A 79 18.68 2.71 16.09
CA GLU A 79 19.56 3.87 16.11
C GLU A 79 20.72 3.71 15.14
N LYS A 80 21.41 2.55 15.20
CA LYS A 80 22.48 2.21 14.25
C LYS A 80 21.99 2.31 12.81
N LEU A 81 20.88 1.67 12.47
CA LEU A 81 20.37 1.64 11.10
C LEU A 81 19.84 3.01 10.63
N SER A 82 19.22 3.79 11.52
CA SER A 82 18.72 5.13 11.22
C SER A 82 19.82 6.11 10.80
N SER A 83 21.06 5.89 11.25
CA SER A 83 22.21 6.68 10.84
C SER A 83 22.47 6.63 9.32
N TYR A 84 21.99 5.58 8.64
CA TYR A 84 22.11 5.42 7.20
C TYR A 84 20.99 6.11 6.40
N LEU A 85 20.05 6.82 7.04
CA LEU A 85 19.03 7.63 6.34
C LEU A 85 19.60 8.78 5.49
N LYS A 86 20.88 9.11 5.67
CA LYS A 86 21.61 10.02 4.76
C LYS A 86 21.82 9.42 3.37
N ARG A 87 21.83 8.09 3.29
CA ARG A 87 22.10 7.31 2.08
C ARG A 87 20.84 6.63 1.55
N TYR A 88 20.05 6.05 2.45
CA TYR A 88 18.80 5.39 2.13
C TYR A 88 17.64 6.33 2.38
N GLN A 89 16.80 6.52 1.38
CA GLN A 89 15.62 7.35 1.45
C GLN A 89 14.56 6.70 2.35
N VAL A 90 14.52 5.36 2.36
CA VAL A 90 13.64 4.55 3.18
C VAL A 90 14.41 3.34 3.71
N ILE A 91 14.17 2.97 4.97
CA ILE A 91 14.70 1.77 5.61
C ILE A 91 13.52 0.94 6.10
N SER A 92 13.45 -0.33 5.73
CA SER A 92 12.45 -1.29 6.17
C SER A 92 13.08 -2.33 7.10
N LEU A 93 12.52 -2.47 8.30
CA LEU A 93 13.04 -3.34 9.36
C LEU A 93 12.07 -4.49 9.62
N ALA A 94 12.56 -5.72 9.54
CA ALA A 94 11.79 -6.94 9.75
C ALA A 94 12.33 -7.72 10.96
N PHE A 95 11.82 -7.41 12.16
CA PHE A 95 12.18 -8.09 13.40
C PHE A 95 11.46 -9.45 13.55
N THR A 96 12.05 -10.33 14.36
CA THR A 96 11.51 -11.65 14.70
C THR A 96 11.12 -11.67 16.17
N TYR A 97 9.97 -12.25 16.51
CA TYR A 97 9.45 -12.26 17.88
C TYR A 97 9.11 -13.69 18.33
N SER A 98 9.24 -13.96 19.62
CA SER A 98 8.85 -15.24 20.23
C SER A 98 7.33 -15.41 20.34
N SER A 99 6.58 -14.32 20.32
CA SER A 99 5.12 -14.35 20.39
C SER A 99 4.50 -13.07 19.81
N PHE A 100 3.21 -13.14 19.48
CA PHE A 100 2.41 -11.97 19.15
C PHE A 100 2.39 -10.94 20.29
N ASN A 101 2.28 -11.40 21.54
CA ASN A 101 2.26 -10.51 22.71
C ASN A 101 3.57 -9.73 22.85
N GLU A 102 4.72 -10.38 22.62
CA GLU A 102 6.01 -9.70 22.62
C GLU A 102 6.07 -8.60 21.55
N MET A 103 5.66 -8.90 20.33
CA MET A 103 5.58 -7.90 19.25
C MET A 103 4.72 -6.69 19.66
N MET A 104 3.56 -6.93 20.27
CA MET A 104 2.63 -5.87 20.68
C MET A 104 3.20 -4.97 21.79
N LYS A 105 4.10 -5.46 22.65
CA LYS A 105 4.78 -4.64 23.69
C LYS A 105 5.53 -3.45 23.11
N TYR A 106 6.03 -3.56 21.87
CA TYR A 106 6.83 -2.52 21.22
C TYR A 106 6.03 -1.59 20.33
N ARG A 107 4.70 -1.79 20.21
CA ARG A 107 3.87 -1.07 19.24
C ARG A 107 3.95 0.45 19.39
N GLU A 108 3.72 0.97 20.60
CA GLU A 108 3.69 2.42 20.84
C GLU A 108 5.05 3.07 20.56
N HIS A 109 6.12 2.38 20.95
CA HIS A 109 7.49 2.85 20.73
C HIS A 109 7.87 2.81 19.24
N ILE A 110 7.46 1.77 18.50
CA ILE A 110 7.60 1.71 17.04
C ILE A 110 6.87 2.88 16.36
N GLU A 111 5.64 3.18 16.76
CA GLU A 111 4.87 4.31 16.20
C GLU A 111 5.51 5.66 16.53
N MET A 112 6.09 5.81 17.72
CA MET A 112 6.89 6.99 18.07
C MET A 112 8.10 7.14 17.14
N ILE A 113 8.81 6.06 16.83
CA ILE A 113 9.98 6.09 15.94
C ILE A 113 9.58 6.41 14.50
N LYS A 114 8.51 5.81 14.00
CA LYS A 114 7.98 6.13 12.67
C LYS A 114 7.75 7.62 12.51
N ARG A 115 7.07 8.25 13.50
CA ARG A 115 6.86 9.70 13.54
C ARG A 115 8.17 10.49 13.64
N LYS A 116 9.11 10.06 14.50
CA LYS A 116 10.43 10.69 14.67
C LYS A 116 11.20 10.81 13.35
N PHE A 117 11.04 9.83 12.46
CA PHE A 117 11.74 9.76 11.18
C PHE A 117 10.85 10.06 9.96
N ASP A 118 9.68 10.70 10.16
CA ASP A 118 8.78 11.10 9.07
C ASP A 118 8.44 9.91 8.14
N ASP A 119 8.13 8.75 8.75
CA ASP A 119 7.85 7.46 8.11
C ASP A 119 8.95 6.91 7.18
N LYS A 120 10.17 7.46 7.22
CA LYS A 120 11.32 6.93 6.48
C LYS A 120 11.85 5.61 7.03
N ILE A 121 11.48 5.27 8.27
CA ILE A 121 11.73 3.94 8.85
C ILE A 121 10.41 3.18 8.90
N ASN A 122 10.29 2.15 8.08
CA ASN A 122 9.15 1.27 7.99
C ASN A 122 9.41 0.00 8.82
N PHE A 123 8.45 -0.42 9.62
CA PHE A 123 8.53 -1.65 10.41
C PHE A 123 7.61 -2.70 9.80
N LEU A 124 8.22 -3.73 9.22
CA LEU A 124 7.48 -4.85 8.63
C LEU A 124 6.96 -5.75 9.74
N ARG A 125 5.64 -5.73 9.92
CA ARG A 125 4.96 -6.60 10.88
C ARG A 125 5.11 -8.07 10.47
N PRO A 126 5.46 -8.99 11.39
CA PRO A 126 5.38 -10.43 11.14
C PRO A 126 4.03 -10.89 10.58
N ASP A 127 4.07 -11.83 9.66
CA ASP A 127 2.91 -12.42 8.99
C ASP A 127 3.03 -13.94 8.83
N SER A 128 4.04 -14.55 9.43
CA SER A 128 4.28 -16.00 9.41
C SER A 128 4.84 -16.48 10.74
N VAL A 129 4.66 -17.77 11.02
CA VAL A 129 5.19 -18.46 12.21
C VAL A 129 5.99 -19.67 11.74
N ASN A 130 7.22 -19.84 12.24
CA ASN A 130 8.09 -20.95 11.83
C ASN A 130 7.90 -22.19 12.73
N GLU A 131 8.63 -23.26 12.45
CA GLU A 131 8.62 -24.52 13.22
C GLU A 131 8.97 -24.36 14.71
N ASN A 132 9.66 -23.27 15.08
CA ASN A 132 10.03 -22.94 16.45
C ASN A 132 9.03 -21.96 17.10
N ASN A 133 7.83 -21.79 16.54
CA ASN A 133 6.81 -20.83 16.96
C ASN A 133 7.28 -19.37 16.98
N MET A 134 8.33 -19.03 16.24
CA MET A 134 8.79 -17.65 16.12
C MET A 134 7.98 -16.93 15.05
N TYR A 135 7.49 -15.74 15.38
CA TYR A 135 6.79 -14.83 14.48
C TYR A 135 7.81 -14.05 13.66
N TYR A 136 7.72 -14.13 12.34
CA TYR A 136 8.66 -13.47 11.42
C TYR A 136 7.94 -12.88 10.21
N VAL A 137 8.66 -12.03 9.46
CA VAL A 137 8.22 -11.49 8.17
C VAL A 137 8.58 -12.48 7.07
N SER A 138 7.57 -12.94 6.34
CA SER A 138 7.70 -13.87 5.21
C SER A 138 8.63 -13.31 4.11
N ASP A 139 9.16 -14.21 3.27
CA ASP A 139 9.93 -13.79 2.11
C ASP A 139 9.05 -13.01 1.14
N GLU A 140 7.80 -13.47 0.96
CA GLU A 140 6.79 -12.86 0.11
C GLU A 140 6.56 -11.39 0.51
N LYS A 141 6.40 -11.13 1.81
CA LYS A 141 6.24 -9.76 2.31
C LYS A 141 7.48 -8.89 2.14
N ILE A 142 8.68 -9.47 2.18
CA ILE A 142 9.93 -8.75 1.87
C ILE A 142 9.98 -8.38 0.39
N LEU A 143 9.60 -9.30 -0.50
CA LEU A 143 9.53 -9.05 -1.94
C LEU A 143 8.49 -7.97 -2.27
N ASP A 144 7.30 -8.07 -1.70
CA ASP A 144 6.25 -7.07 -1.86
C ASP A 144 6.72 -5.70 -1.37
N ASN A 145 7.37 -5.64 -0.21
CA ASN A 145 7.88 -4.39 0.31
C ASN A 145 9.00 -3.79 -0.57
N ALA A 146 9.86 -4.63 -1.16
CA ALA A 146 10.87 -4.17 -2.10
C ALA A 146 10.22 -3.46 -3.29
N VAL A 147 9.14 -4.00 -3.85
CA VAL A 147 8.40 -3.35 -4.94
C VAL A 147 7.66 -2.11 -4.43
N CYS A 148 6.95 -2.23 -3.30
CA CYS A 148 6.16 -1.16 -2.68
C CYS A 148 6.95 0.09 -2.40
N ASP A 149 8.17 -0.03 -1.88
CA ASP A 149 8.94 1.12 -1.41
C ASP A 149 10.03 1.57 -2.40
N SER A 150 10.19 0.86 -3.53
CA SER A 150 11.12 1.22 -4.60
C SER A 150 10.42 1.81 -5.83
N VAL A 151 9.82 0.97 -6.66
CA VAL A 151 9.20 1.34 -7.96
C VAL A 151 7.71 1.64 -7.85
N ARG A 152 7.02 1.06 -6.85
CA ARG A 152 5.58 1.18 -6.54
C ARG A 152 4.61 0.71 -7.62
N VAL A 153 4.73 1.24 -8.83
CA VAL A 153 3.85 0.97 -9.97
C VAL A 153 4.34 -0.26 -10.76
N LYS A 154 3.51 -1.30 -10.79
CA LYS A 154 3.81 -2.57 -11.50
C LYS A 154 3.45 -2.52 -12.99
N TYR A 155 2.57 -1.61 -13.39
CA TYR A 155 2.19 -1.41 -14.79
C TYR A 155 3.24 -0.61 -15.57
N GLN A 156 3.15 -0.63 -16.90
CA GLN A 156 3.87 0.23 -17.82
C GLN A 156 3.04 1.49 -18.10
N PRO A 157 3.42 2.67 -17.59
CA PRO A 157 2.66 3.89 -17.80
C PRO A 157 2.80 4.41 -19.23
N LYS A 158 1.67 4.79 -19.83
CA LYS A 158 1.64 5.54 -21.10
C LYS A 158 0.81 6.80 -20.92
N ASN A 159 1.48 7.93 -20.71
CA ASN A 159 0.81 9.22 -20.59
C ASN A 159 0.39 9.73 -21.98
N LEU A 160 -0.88 10.05 -22.15
CA LEU A 160 -1.45 10.61 -23.38
C LEU A 160 -1.34 12.15 -23.44
N ASN A 161 -0.78 12.79 -22.40
CA ASN A 161 -0.52 14.23 -22.30
C ASN A 161 -1.75 15.12 -22.56
N ARG A 162 -2.95 14.66 -22.14
CA ARG A 162 -4.18 15.45 -22.17
C ARG A 162 -4.42 16.11 -20.82
N THR A 163 -5.10 17.26 -20.80
CA THR A 163 -5.47 17.88 -19.52
C THR A 163 -6.68 17.16 -18.90
N ILE A 164 -6.75 17.07 -17.58
CA ILE A 164 -7.90 16.42 -16.92
C ILE A 164 -9.21 17.18 -17.14
N VAL A 165 -9.14 18.50 -17.38
CA VAL A 165 -10.29 19.35 -17.67
C VAL A 165 -10.93 18.98 -19.00
N GLU A 166 -10.12 18.73 -20.04
CA GLU A 166 -10.60 18.23 -21.35
C GLU A 166 -11.33 16.88 -21.23
N LEU A 167 -11.02 16.11 -20.19
CA LEU A 167 -11.57 14.77 -19.96
C LEU A 167 -12.85 14.80 -19.11
N GLY A 168 -13.39 15.99 -18.86
CA GLY A 168 -14.67 16.17 -18.15
C GLY A 168 -14.54 16.25 -16.64
N TYR A 169 -13.36 16.61 -16.11
CA TYR A 169 -13.19 16.90 -14.69
C TYR A 169 -14.06 18.11 -14.28
N ASN A 170 -15.18 17.85 -13.62
CA ASN A 170 -16.20 18.84 -13.27
C ASN A 170 -16.40 18.93 -11.74
N GLN A 171 -17.31 19.81 -11.30
CA GLN A 171 -17.57 20.03 -9.87
C GLN A 171 -18.05 18.75 -9.16
N PHE A 172 -18.90 17.94 -9.79
CA PHE A 172 -19.38 16.68 -9.19
C PHE A 172 -18.24 15.71 -8.89
N ILE A 173 -17.27 15.58 -9.80
CA ILE A 173 -16.06 14.76 -9.59
C ILE A 173 -15.17 15.37 -8.51
N LYS A 174 -15.01 16.69 -8.50
CA LYS A 174 -14.24 17.39 -7.46
C LYS A 174 -14.85 17.17 -6.07
N ASP A 175 -16.17 17.23 -5.96
CA ASP A 175 -16.91 17.02 -4.71
C ASP A 175 -16.73 15.59 -4.18
N PHE A 176 -16.64 14.58 -5.07
CA PHE A 176 -16.31 13.21 -4.66
C PHE A 176 -14.96 13.15 -3.95
N PHE A 177 -13.93 13.78 -4.52
CA PHE A 177 -12.58 13.78 -3.96
C PHE A 177 -12.50 14.55 -2.64
N ILE A 178 -13.22 15.68 -2.53
CA ILE A 178 -13.34 16.45 -1.27
C ILE A 178 -13.99 15.59 -0.19
N MET A 179 -15.17 15.03 -0.47
CA MET A 179 -15.91 14.17 0.48
C MET A 179 -15.07 12.98 0.92
N SER A 180 -14.41 12.29 -0.02
CA SER A 180 -13.55 11.15 0.26
C SER A 180 -12.39 11.55 1.17
N SER A 181 -11.73 12.67 0.90
CA SER A 181 -10.64 13.22 1.70
C SER A 181 -11.09 13.55 3.13
N THR A 182 -12.23 14.22 3.28
CA THR A 182 -12.81 14.56 4.58
C THR A 182 -13.13 13.32 5.42
N LEU A 183 -13.75 12.28 4.82
CA LEU A 183 -14.01 11.03 5.53
C LEU A 183 -12.75 10.28 5.91
N TYR A 184 -11.77 10.28 5.00
CA TYR A 184 -10.50 9.60 5.19
C TYR A 184 -9.70 10.18 6.36
N GLU A 185 -9.68 11.51 6.48
CA GLU A 185 -9.14 12.20 7.65
C GLU A 185 -9.96 11.93 8.91
N LYS A 186 -11.28 12.22 8.87
CA LYS A 186 -12.19 12.12 10.02
C LYS A 186 -12.12 10.77 10.72
N TRP A 187 -12.07 9.69 9.95
CA TRP A 187 -12.09 8.32 10.47
C TRP A 187 -10.70 7.67 10.51
N ASN A 188 -9.63 8.41 10.17
CA ASN A 188 -8.27 7.89 10.11
C ASN A 188 -8.19 6.59 9.29
N LEU A 189 -8.67 6.63 8.04
CA LEU A 189 -8.86 5.44 7.18
C LEU A 189 -7.55 4.92 6.53
N TYR A 190 -6.45 5.02 7.27
CA TYR A 190 -5.12 4.62 6.85
C TYR A 190 -4.36 3.94 7.99
N HIS A 191 -3.33 3.17 7.63
CA HIS A 191 -2.55 2.41 8.60
C HIS A 191 -1.18 3.03 8.81
N ARG A 192 -0.46 3.28 7.72
CA ARG A 192 0.93 3.75 7.77
C ARG A 192 0.99 5.25 7.54
N SER A 193 0.24 5.74 6.56
CA SER A 193 0.37 7.11 6.07
C SER A 193 -0.94 7.56 5.46
N SER A 194 -1.22 8.87 5.49
CA SER A 194 -2.34 9.49 4.75
C SER A 194 -2.26 9.29 3.23
N THR A 195 -1.21 8.65 2.72
CA THR A 195 -1.04 8.27 1.32
C THR A 195 -1.54 6.88 0.97
N ASP A 196 -1.99 6.07 1.93
CA ASP A 196 -2.44 4.69 1.70
C ASP A 196 -3.74 4.61 0.87
N GLY A 197 -3.96 3.53 0.12
CA GLY A 197 -5.16 3.33 -0.70
C GLY A 197 -5.36 4.34 -1.84
N TYR A 198 -6.58 4.47 -2.36
CA TYR A 198 -6.91 5.38 -3.46
C TYR A 198 -8.39 5.80 -3.47
N PHE A 199 -8.69 6.92 -4.11
CA PHE A 199 -10.07 7.31 -4.46
C PHE A 199 -10.21 7.26 -5.97
N ALA A 200 -11.28 6.63 -6.47
CA ALA A 200 -11.54 6.54 -7.90
C ALA A 200 -13.03 6.74 -8.23
N ILE A 201 -13.33 7.47 -9.31
CA ILE A 201 -14.69 7.73 -9.78
C ILE A 201 -14.76 7.61 -11.29
N ARG A 202 -15.74 6.85 -11.77
CA ARG A 202 -16.00 6.63 -13.19
C ARG A 202 -16.39 7.94 -13.87
N SER A 203 -15.90 8.16 -15.09
CA SER A 203 -16.35 9.25 -15.96
C SER A 203 -16.16 8.88 -17.42
N ASN A 204 -17.19 9.09 -18.24
CA ASN A 204 -17.17 8.78 -19.68
C ASN A 204 -16.66 7.36 -19.95
N ASN A 205 -15.61 7.24 -20.79
CA ASN A 205 -14.97 5.98 -21.18
C ASN A 205 -13.80 5.57 -20.25
N GLY A 206 -13.68 6.16 -19.06
CA GLY A 206 -12.59 5.91 -18.13
C GLY A 206 -12.96 6.24 -16.69
N PHE A 207 -11.95 6.62 -15.90
CA PHE A 207 -12.15 7.04 -14.51
C PHE A 207 -11.05 7.98 -14.02
N PHE A 208 -11.41 8.86 -13.10
CA PHE A 208 -10.45 9.66 -12.34
C PHE A 208 -9.99 8.88 -11.12
N ILE A 209 -8.72 8.99 -10.77
CA ILE A 209 -8.12 8.32 -9.61
C ILE A 209 -7.03 9.20 -8.99
N THR A 210 -6.87 9.12 -7.67
CA THR A 210 -5.70 9.71 -7.00
C THR A 210 -4.40 9.09 -7.51
N ALA A 211 -3.38 9.91 -7.74
CA ALA A 211 -2.05 9.48 -8.12
C ALA A 211 -1.34 8.68 -7.02
N THR A 212 -0.30 7.93 -7.37
CA THR A 212 0.58 7.29 -6.40
C THR A 212 1.10 8.31 -5.38
N LYS A 213 1.07 7.94 -4.10
CA LYS A 213 1.55 8.77 -2.97
C LYS A 213 0.85 10.12 -2.80
N THR A 214 -0.38 10.24 -3.30
CA THR A 214 -1.23 11.38 -3.01
C THR A 214 -1.61 11.41 -1.52
N ASN A 215 -1.35 12.52 -0.83
CA ASN A 215 -1.83 12.76 0.52
C ASN A 215 -3.35 12.96 0.48
N LYS A 216 -4.10 12.09 1.15
CA LYS A 216 -5.57 12.10 1.12
C LYS A 216 -6.21 12.92 2.23
N VAL A 217 -5.44 13.43 3.18
CA VAL A 217 -5.92 14.36 4.23
C VAL A 217 -5.88 15.80 3.72
N ASN A 218 -4.81 16.16 3.01
CA ASN A 218 -4.66 17.45 2.34
C ASN A 218 -4.56 17.24 0.83
N LEU A 219 -5.67 16.85 0.22
CA LEU A 219 -5.70 16.42 -1.17
C LEU A 219 -5.41 17.57 -2.14
N ASP A 220 -4.29 17.47 -2.85
CA ASP A 220 -3.98 18.34 -3.98
C ASP A 220 -4.61 17.80 -5.26
N PHE A 221 -5.50 18.57 -5.89
CA PHE A 221 -6.22 18.13 -7.08
C PHE A 221 -5.33 17.96 -8.32
N ILE A 222 -4.12 18.54 -8.34
CA ILE A 222 -3.15 18.28 -9.41
C ILE A 222 -2.69 16.81 -9.41
N ARG A 223 -2.85 16.12 -8.25
CA ARG A 223 -2.56 14.70 -8.05
C ARG A 223 -3.74 13.80 -8.42
N ILE A 224 -4.72 14.30 -9.18
CA ILE A 224 -5.74 13.46 -9.80
C ILE A 224 -5.33 13.15 -11.23
N SER A 225 -5.32 11.87 -11.57
CA SER A 225 -5.04 11.37 -12.91
C SER A 225 -6.30 10.74 -13.50
N PHE A 226 -6.43 10.78 -14.82
CA PHE A 226 -7.48 10.10 -15.55
C PHE A 226 -6.92 8.85 -16.20
N VAL A 227 -7.51 7.69 -15.94
CA VAL A 227 -7.16 6.42 -16.58
C VAL A 227 -8.13 6.18 -17.74
N HIS A 228 -7.57 6.04 -18.95
CA HIS A 228 -8.33 5.80 -20.17
C HIS A 228 -8.59 4.31 -20.38
N SER A 229 -7.54 3.50 -20.21
CA SER A 229 -7.60 2.07 -20.51
C SER A 229 -6.47 1.32 -19.79
N TYR A 230 -6.66 0.01 -19.65
CA TYR A 230 -5.63 -0.92 -19.22
C TYR A 230 -5.57 -2.09 -20.20
N ASP A 231 -4.42 -2.26 -20.85
CA ASP A 231 -4.09 -3.41 -21.68
C ASP A 231 -3.36 -4.45 -20.82
N GLU A 232 -4.14 -5.43 -20.36
CA GLU A 232 -3.66 -6.51 -19.51
C GLU A 232 -2.58 -7.37 -20.17
N LYS A 233 -2.68 -7.60 -21.48
CA LYS A 233 -1.73 -8.46 -22.20
C LYS A 233 -0.32 -7.86 -22.20
N ASN A 234 -0.23 -6.55 -22.42
CA ASN A 234 1.03 -5.83 -22.46
C ASN A 234 1.38 -5.17 -21.12
N ASN A 235 0.50 -5.28 -20.12
CA ASN A 235 0.56 -4.59 -18.83
C ASN A 235 0.77 -3.07 -18.99
N VAL A 236 0.05 -2.45 -19.94
CA VAL A 236 0.13 -1.02 -20.24
C VAL A 236 -1.10 -0.29 -19.69
N LEU A 237 -0.87 0.77 -18.93
CA LEU A 237 -1.93 1.62 -18.41
C LEU A 237 -1.85 3.00 -19.08
N GLU A 238 -2.88 3.33 -19.87
CA GLU A 238 -2.98 4.61 -20.56
C GLU A 238 -3.66 5.64 -19.65
N PHE A 239 -2.98 6.77 -19.42
CA PHE A 239 -3.49 7.79 -18.51
C PHE A 239 -3.25 9.21 -19.00
N SER A 240 -3.82 10.18 -18.30
CA SER A 240 -3.59 11.61 -18.47
C SER A 240 -3.57 12.30 -17.12
N GLY A 241 -2.87 13.43 -17.03
CA GLY A 241 -2.53 14.10 -15.77
C GLY A 241 -1.03 14.19 -15.56
N GLU A 242 -0.62 14.97 -14.57
CA GLU A 242 0.79 15.27 -14.30
C GLU A 242 1.52 14.14 -13.55
N TYR A 243 0.77 13.26 -12.87
CA TYR A 243 1.33 12.23 -12.00
C TYR A 243 0.86 10.84 -12.38
N LEU A 244 1.70 9.85 -12.06
CA LEU A 244 1.34 8.45 -12.23
C LEU A 244 0.06 8.14 -11.43
N PRO A 245 -0.95 7.48 -12.04
CA PRO A 245 -2.11 6.96 -11.32
C PRO A 245 -1.69 6.07 -10.13
N SER A 246 -2.59 5.84 -9.18
CA SER A 246 -2.36 4.93 -8.06
C SER A 246 -1.65 3.64 -8.50
N SER A 247 -0.81 3.06 -7.61
CA SER A 247 -0.22 1.73 -7.85
C SER A 247 -1.29 0.66 -8.07
N ASP A 248 -2.48 0.90 -7.53
CA ASP A 248 -3.61 -0.01 -7.55
C ASP A 248 -4.63 0.34 -8.66
N ALA A 249 -4.20 1.15 -9.64
CA ALA A 249 -5.04 1.55 -10.77
C ALA A 249 -5.36 0.38 -11.71
N VAL A 250 -4.56 -0.69 -11.67
CA VAL A 250 -4.81 -1.93 -12.42
C VAL A 250 -6.09 -2.59 -11.90
N GLU A 251 -6.20 -2.78 -10.59
CA GLU A 251 -7.36 -3.36 -9.93
C GLU A 251 -8.60 -2.51 -10.19
N ALA A 252 -8.50 -1.19 -10.03
CA ALA A 252 -9.60 -0.28 -10.33
C ALA A 252 -10.05 -0.40 -11.81
N SER A 253 -9.11 -0.54 -12.75
CA SER A 253 -9.42 -0.73 -14.17
C SER A 253 -10.19 -2.03 -14.42
N ILE A 254 -9.77 -3.13 -13.80
CA ILE A 254 -10.47 -4.43 -13.89
C ILE A 254 -11.87 -4.32 -13.28
N VAL A 255 -12.02 -3.68 -12.12
CA VAL A 255 -13.34 -3.49 -11.47
C VAL A 255 -14.25 -2.66 -12.36
N PHE A 256 -13.82 -1.49 -12.82
CA PHE A 256 -14.66 -0.63 -13.66
C PHE A 256 -14.97 -1.26 -15.03
N LYS A 257 -14.11 -2.11 -15.57
CA LYS A 257 -14.38 -2.85 -16.81
C LYS A 257 -15.46 -3.92 -16.63
N ASN A 258 -15.43 -4.65 -15.51
CA ASN A 258 -16.31 -5.82 -15.30
C ASN A 258 -17.60 -5.49 -14.55
N LEU A 259 -17.65 -4.39 -13.79
CA LEU A 259 -18.83 -3.95 -13.04
C LEU A 259 -19.27 -2.56 -13.52
N PRO A 260 -20.02 -2.47 -14.63
CA PRO A 260 -20.42 -1.19 -15.23
C PRO A 260 -21.31 -0.34 -14.32
N ASN A 261 -22.00 -0.97 -13.37
CA ASN A 261 -22.82 -0.31 -12.36
C ASN A 261 -22.01 0.31 -11.22
N VAL A 262 -20.73 -0.05 -11.02
CA VAL A 262 -19.88 0.63 -10.03
C VAL A 262 -19.53 2.03 -10.53
N SER A 263 -19.95 3.05 -9.79
CA SER A 263 -19.75 4.46 -10.10
C SER A 263 -18.49 5.04 -9.46
N SER A 264 -18.14 4.60 -8.25
CA SER A 264 -16.93 5.04 -7.55
C SER A 264 -16.42 3.99 -6.56
N ILE A 265 -15.15 4.13 -6.18
CA ILE A 265 -14.42 3.25 -5.27
C ILE A 265 -13.59 4.12 -4.32
N ILE A 266 -13.68 3.84 -3.03
CA ILE A 266 -12.72 4.30 -2.02
C ILE A 266 -12.00 3.06 -1.48
N HIS A 267 -10.69 3.00 -1.70
CA HIS A 267 -9.81 1.99 -1.12
C HIS A 267 -9.09 2.58 0.09
N THR A 268 -9.19 1.91 1.24
CA THR A 268 -8.62 2.33 2.53
C THR A 268 -7.72 1.27 3.14
N HIS A 269 -6.94 1.67 4.14
CA HIS A 269 -6.06 0.78 4.90
C HIS A 269 -6.33 0.96 6.40
N ALA A 270 -7.59 0.88 6.84
CA ALA A 270 -7.95 1.15 8.23
C ALA A 270 -7.79 -0.11 9.10
N SER A 271 -6.55 -0.58 9.24
CA SER A 271 -6.26 -1.93 9.74
C SER A 271 -6.91 -2.29 11.07
N ASP A 272 -6.94 -1.38 12.06
CA ASP A 272 -7.54 -1.67 13.37
C ASP A 272 -9.07 -1.57 13.37
N LEU A 273 -9.63 -0.76 12.46
CA LEU A 273 -11.07 -0.63 12.32
C LEU A 273 -11.67 -1.84 11.58
N PHE A 274 -11.01 -2.29 10.52
CA PHE A 274 -11.58 -3.28 9.60
C PHE A 274 -10.67 -4.49 9.38
N THR A 275 -9.58 -4.37 8.61
CA THR A 275 -8.80 -5.54 8.12
C THR A 275 -8.38 -6.53 9.20
N ARG A 276 -8.06 -6.07 10.42
CA ARG A 276 -7.66 -6.93 11.55
C ARG A 276 -8.70 -6.95 12.69
N ASN A 277 -9.87 -6.36 12.47
CA ASN A 277 -10.96 -6.39 13.42
C ASN A 277 -11.77 -7.68 13.22
N ILE A 278 -11.76 -8.55 14.22
CA ILE A 278 -12.46 -9.84 14.18
C ILE A 278 -13.96 -9.71 13.90
N SER A 279 -14.58 -8.58 14.28
CA SER A 279 -15.99 -8.28 14.00
C SER A 279 -16.31 -8.16 12.51
N PHE A 280 -15.29 -8.02 11.65
CA PHE A 280 -15.41 -7.93 10.20
C PHE A 280 -14.78 -9.12 9.48
N SER A 281 -14.51 -10.22 10.19
CA SER A 281 -13.93 -11.44 9.58
C SER A 281 -14.82 -12.03 8.49
N ASP A 282 -16.14 -11.86 8.59
CA ASP A 282 -17.13 -12.22 7.55
C ASP A 282 -17.00 -11.38 6.28
N ARG A 283 -16.31 -10.24 6.34
CA ARG A 283 -16.06 -9.34 5.22
C ARG A 283 -14.72 -9.54 4.54
N VAL A 284 -13.87 -10.42 5.06
CA VAL A 284 -12.62 -10.82 4.40
C VAL A 284 -12.94 -11.79 3.26
N LEU A 285 -13.25 -11.22 2.09
CA LEU A 285 -13.76 -11.96 0.93
C LEU A 285 -12.74 -12.09 -0.21
N VAL A 286 -11.68 -11.27 -0.18
CA VAL A 286 -10.60 -11.32 -1.16
C VAL A 286 -9.37 -11.94 -0.51
N PRO A 287 -8.86 -13.08 -1.00
CA PRO A 287 -7.68 -13.73 -0.43
C PRO A 287 -6.43 -12.87 -0.64
N ARG A 288 -5.35 -13.21 0.07
CA ARG A 288 -4.06 -12.55 -0.10
C ARG A 288 -3.55 -12.79 -1.53
N LEU A 289 -3.50 -11.72 -2.32
CA LEU A 289 -2.97 -11.69 -3.68
C LEU A 289 -2.03 -10.48 -3.83
N PRO A 290 -1.07 -10.53 -4.77
CA PRO A 290 -0.21 -9.39 -5.05
C PRO A 290 -1.04 -8.18 -5.50
N TYR A 291 -0.77 -7.02 -4.88
CA TYR A 291 -1.36 -5.74 -5.30
C TYR A 291 -0.76 -5.26 -6.63
N GLY A 292 -1.43 -4.35 -7.33
CA GLY A 292 -1.06 -3.82 -8.63
C GLY A 292 -1.10 -4.86 -9.75
N GLU A 293 -1.81 -5.98 -9.56
CA GLU A 293 -1.88 -7.10 -10.51
C GLU A 293 -3.35 -7.45 -10.86
N PRO A 294 -3.62 -7.91 -12.10
CA PRO A 294 -4.99 -8.18 -12.57
C PRO A 294 -5.77 -9.17 -11.71
N ASP A 295 -5.11 -10.21 -11.21
CA ASP A 295 -5.73 -11.26 -10.39
C ASP A 295 -6.43 -10.70 -9.14
N LEU A 296 -5.82 -9.69 -8.50
CA LEU A 296 -6.45 -9.03 -7.37
C LEU A 296 -7.72 -8.27 -7.80
N GLY A 297 -7.67 -7.59 -8.95
CA GLY A 297 -8.84 -6.93 -9.55
C GLY A 297 -10.00 -7.91 -9.81
N TYR A 298 -9.71 -9.09 -10.36
CA TYR A 298 -10.73 -10.13 -10.59
C TYR A 298 -11.29 -10.69 -9.28
N ALA A 299 -10.45 -10.87 -8.26
CA ALA A 299 -10.91 -11.30 -6.94
C ALA A 299 -11.83 -10.24 -6.29
N ILE A 300 -11.50 -8.95 -6.43
CA ILE A 300 -12.36 -7.84 -5.99
C ILE A 300 -13.71 -7.87 -6.71
N VAL A 301 -13.73 -8.05 -8.04
CA VAL A 301 -14.98 -8.17 -8.82
C VAL A 301 -15.85 -9.31 -8.29
N LYS A 302 -15.26 -10.49 -8.07
CA LYS A 302 -15.98 -11.65 -7.51
C LYS A 302 -16.55 -11.34 -6.12
N ALA A 303 -15.78 -10.71 -5.25
CA ALA A 303 -16.20 -10.36 -3.90
C ALA A 303 -17.30 -9.29 -3.89
N LEU A 304 -17.20 -8.25 -4.73
CA LEU A 304 -18.23 -7.21 -4.86
C LEU A 304 -19.56 -7.78 -5.37
N ASN A 305 -19.54 -8.74 -6.29
CA ASN A 305 -20.75 -9.43 -6.74
C ASN A 305 -21.41 -10.28 -5.64
N ALA A 306 -20.66 -10.67 -4.61
CA ALA A 306 -21.17 -11.46 -3.49
C ALA A 306 -21.80 -10.61 -2.38
N VAL A 307 -21.71 -9.28 -2.44
CA VAL A 307 -22.26 -8.36 -1.44
C VAL A 307 -23.13 -7.27 -2.07
N SER A 308 -24.26 -6.96 -1.45
CA SER A 308 -25.15 -5.89 -1.93
C SER A 308 -24.73 -4.51 -1.41
N ASP A 309 -24.01 -4.45 -0.28
CA ASP A 309 -23.60 -3.21 0.36
C ASP A 309 -22.28 -2.65 -0.19
N GLY A 310 -21.61 -3.33 -1.13
CA GLY A 310 -20.38 -2.84 -1.76
C GLY A 310 -19.22 -2.62 -0.78
N PHE A 311 -19.22 -3.28 0.39
CA PHE A 311 -18.13 -3.23 1.35
C PHE A 311 -17.47 -4.61 1.48
N ILE A 312 -16.18 -4.67 1.16
CA ILE A 312 -15.37 -5.87 1.25
C ILE A 312 -14.00 -5.57 1.86
N ILE A 313 -13.36 -6.61 2.39
CA ILE A 313 -12.01 -6.57 2.93
C ILE A 313 -11.12 -7.54 2.14
N MET A 314 -9.94 -7.05 1.79
CA MET A 314 -8.85 -7.82 1.20
C MET A 314 -7.88 -8.26 2.28
N ASP A 315 -7.67 -9.57 2.40
CA ASP A 315 -6.87 -10.16 3.48
C ASP A 315 -5.46 -9.55 3.53
N ASN A 316 -5.14 -8.93 4.67
CA ASN A 316 -3.86 -8.25 4.95
C ASN A 316 -3.47 -7.12 3.99
N HIS A 317 -4.42 -6.62 3.19
CA HIS A 317 -4.19 -5.52 2.26
C HIS A 317 -4.97 -4.27 2.69
N GLY A 318 -6.30 -4.31 2.71
CA GLY A 318 -7.12 -3.16 3.04
C GLY A 318 -8.58 -3.36 2.66
N GLU A 319 -9.34 -2.28 2.63
CA GLU A 319 -10.78 -2.34 2.43
C GLU A 319 -11.22 -1.59 1.17
N ILE A 320 -12.34 -2.03 0.59
CA ILE A 320 -12.95 -1.39 -0.58
C ILE A 320 -14.38 -1.01 -0.22
N PHE A 321 -14.70 0.26 -0.45
CA PHE A 321 -16.06 0.79 -0.46
C PHE A 321 -16.44 1.16 -1.89
N ALA A 322 -17.31 0.38 -2.50
CA ALA A 322 -17.86 0.65 -3.82
C ALA A 322 -19.21 1.39 -3.71
N ASN A 323 -19.43 2.36 -4.60
CA ASN A 323 -20.73 2.96 -4.83
C ASN A 323 -21.31 2.45 -6.16
N TYR A 324 -22.61 2.22 -6.18
CA TYR A 324 -23.35 1.80 -7.37
C TYR A 324 -24.27 2.91 -7.92
N GLU A 325 -24.49 3.98 -7.14
CA GLU A 325 -25.29 5.12 -7.54
C GLU A 325 -24.41 6.18 -8.20
N SER A 326 -24.78 6.65 -9.40
CA SER A 326 -23.98 7.62 -10.16
C SER A 326 -24.33 9.08 -9.88
N THR A 327 -25.40 9.35 -9.11
CA THR A 327 -25.98 10.70 -8.95
C THR A 327 -25.71 11.32 -7.59
N SER A 328 -25.26 10.56 -6.59
CA SER A 328 -24.99 11.06 -5.25
C SER A 328 -23.78 10.41 -4.59
N HIS A 329 -23.04 11.22 -3.86
CA HIS A 329 -21.93 10.80 -3.00
C HIS A 329 -22.39 10.42 -1.59
N SER A 330 -23.59 10.84 -1.17
CA SER A 330 -24.10 10.69 0.20
C SER A 330 -24.24 9.24 0.64
N PHE A 331 -24.53 8.33 -0.30
CA PHE A 331 -24.63 6.90 0.00
C PHE A 331 -23.29 6.33 0.48
N LEU A 332 -22.19 6.72 -0.17
CA LEU A 332 -20.85 6.28 0.20
C LEU A 332 -20.42 6.87 1.56
N GLU A 333 -20.75 8.15 1.79
CA GLU A 333 -20.51 8.82 3.07
C GLU A 333 -21.22 8.15 4.24
N HIS A 334 -22.51 7.87 4.09
CA HIS A 334 -23.32 7.19 5.09
C HIS A 334 -22.77 5.78 5.36
N LYS A 335 -22.43 5.04 4.29
CA LYS A 335 -21.89 3.68 4.39
C LYS A 335 -20.58 3.64 5.17
N ILE A 336 -19.61 4.49 4.82
CA ILE A 336 -18.31 4.55 5.53
C ILE A 336 -18.54 4.91 7.00
N SER A 337 -19.32 5.96 7.25
CA SER A 337 -19.61 6.40 8.62
C SER A 337 -20.30 5.30 9.44
N PHE A 338 -21.24 4.57 8.84
CA PHE A 338 -21.91 3.43 9.48
C PHE A 338 -20.94 2.32 9.85
N GLN A 339 -20.06 1.90 8.94
CA GLN A 339 -19.08 0.84 9.24
C GLN A 339 -18.07 1.27 10.31
N CYS A 340 -17.62 2.54 10.27
CA CYS A 340 -16.75 3.09 11.32
C CYS A 340 -17.42 3.08 12.69
N LEU A 341 -18.69 3.53 12.78
CA LEU A 341 -19.45 3.53 14.03
C LEU A 341 -19.67 2.11 14.57
N LYS A 342 -19.99 1.15 13.69
CA LYS A 342 -20.11 -0.28 14.05
C LYS A 342 -18.81 -0.80 14.67
N SER A 343 -17.66 -0.50 14.06
CA SER A 343 -16.35 -0.87 14.61
C SER A 343 -16.10 -0.30 16.00
N LEU A 344 -16.50 0.95 16.26
CA LEU A 344 -16.31 1.60 17.55
C LEU A 344 -17.25 1.04 18.63
N GLY A 345 -18.50 0.76 18.28
CA GLY A 345 -19.48 0.15 19.20
C GLY A 345 -19.05 -1.23 19.71
N ASP A 346 -18.51 -2.06 18.82
CA ASP A 346 -18.00 -3.38 19.19
C ASP A 346 -16.81 -3.30 20.15
N ASN A 347 -15.94 -2.29 20.00
CA ASN A 347 -14.80 -2.08 20.89
C ASN A 347 -15.23 -1.66 22.30
N ILE A 348 -16.28 -0.84 22.44
CA ILE A 348 -16.81 -0.43 23.75
C ILE A 348 -17.38 -1.62 24.51
N SER A 349 -18.01 -2.58 23.82
CA SER A 349 -18.56 -3.79 24.45
C SER A 349 -17.49 -4.73 25.03
N LYS A 350 -16.30 -4.77 24.43
CA LYS A 350 -15.19 -5.63 24.86
C LYS A 350 -14.41 -5.09 26.07
N VAL A 351 -14.35 -3.77 26.24
CA VAL A 351 -13.68 -3.12 27.39
C VAL A 351 -14.46 -3.30 28.70
N ARG A 352 -15.76 -3.65 28.64
CA ARG A 352 -16.59 -3.87 29.84
C ARG A 352 -16.53 -5.30 30.42
N ILE A 353 -15.77 -6.22 29.81
CA ILE A 353 -15.73 -7.64 30.20
C ILE A 353 -14.29 -8.10 30.57
N SER A 354 -13.31 -7.20 30.56
CA SER A 354 -11.97 -7.41 31.13
C SER A 354 -11.81 -6.63 32.42
#